data_AF-A0A8S2UF75-F1
#
_entry.id   AF-A0A8S2UF75-F1
#
_cell.length_a   1.000
_cell.length_b   1.000
_cell.length_c   1.000
_cell.angle_alpha   90.00
_cell.angle_beta   90.00
_cell.angle_gamma   90.00
#
_symmetry.space_group_name_H-M   'P 1'
#
loop_
_entity.id
_entity.type
_entity.pdbx_description
1 polymer ?
#
loop_
_entity_poly.entity_id
_entity_poly.type
_entity_poly.pdbx_seq_one_letter_code
_entity_poly.pdbx_strand_id
1 'polypeptide(L)' 'MSSNAKNRLCFYLFSYAPEKFPGLIESNDADLRNQAGETIAVLYEIAREINSIFADPPESLLMTLDKKANESVKYKGKK' A
#
# COMPACT_ATOMS: atom_id res chain seq x y z
N MET A 1 5.18 -16.30 23.95
CA MET A 1 3.83 -16.55 23.40
C MET A 1 3.43 -15.64 22.22
N SER A 2 4.37 -15.00 21.50
CA SER A 2 4.07 -13.89 20.56
C SER A 2 4.05 -14.26 19.05
N SER A 3 4.47 -15.47 18.67
CA SER A 3 4.71 -15.85 17.26
C SER A 3 3.42 -16.02 16.43
N ASN A 4 2.32 -16.49 17.02
CA ASN A 4 1.13 -16.90 16.25
C ASN A 4 0.25 -15.70 15.80
N ALA A 5 0.14 -14.65 16.63
CA ALA A 5 -0.63 -13.45 16.28
C ALA A 5 0.07 -12.61 15.20
N LYS A 6 1.41 -12.48 15.30
CA LYS A 6 2.23 -11.80 14.30
C LYS A 6 2.15 -12.49 12.94
N ASN A 7 2.26 -13.82 12.92
CA ASN A 7 2.12 -14.60 11.68
C ASN A 7 0.72 -14.51 11.06
N ARG A 8 -0.34 -14.45 11.89
CA ARG A 8 -1.71 -14.25 11.40
C ARG A 8 -1.95 -12.86 10.84
N LEU A 9 -1.42 -11.83 11.51
CA LEU A 9 -1.51 -10.45 11.04
C LEU A 9 -0.80 -10.31 9.69
N CYS A 10 0.42 -10.83 9.61
CA CYS A 10 1.14 -11.00 8.36
C CYS A 10 0.30 -11.70 7.30
N PHE A 11 -0.25 -12.88 7.58
CA PHE A 11 -1.10 -13.61 6.63
C PHE A 11 -2.30 -12.78 6.14
N TYR A 12 -2.99 -12.08 7.03
CA TYR A 12 -4.14 -11.24 6.65
C TYR A 12 -3.73 -10.05 5.78
N LEU A 13 -2.61 -9.41 6.12
CA LEU A 13 -2.01 -8.35 5.34
C LEU A 13 -1.52 -8.85 3.98
N PHE A 14 -1.06 -10.10 3.87
CA PHE A 14 -0.51 -10.68 2.65
C PHE A 14 -1.55 -11.27 1.71
N SER A 15 -2.63 -11.83 2.23
CA SER A 15 -3.65 -12.50 1.41
C SER A 15 -4.80 -11.58 1.01
N TYR A 16 -5.11 -10.56 1.81
CA TYR A 16 -6.36 -9.81 1.65
C TYR A 16 -6.14 -8.37 1.19
N ALA A 17 -5.08 -7.75 1.70
CA ALA A 17 -4.83 -6.33 1.48
C ALA A 17 -4.43 -6.00 0.02
N PRO A 18 -3.54 -6.76 -0.65
CA PRO A 18 -3.13 -6.48 -2.02
C PRO A 18 -4.24 -6.62 -3.06
N GLU A 19 -5.29 -7.40 -2.80
CA GLU A 19 -6.44 -7.52 -3.70
C GLU A 19 -7.41 -6.34 -3.58
N LYS A 20 -7.47 -5.68 -2.42
CA LYS A 20 -8.40 -4.57 -2.14
C LYS A 20 -7.78 -3.20 -2.36
N PHE A 21 -6.47 -3.08 -2.18
CA PHE A 21 -5.76 -1.81 -2.36
C PHE A 21 -5.77 -1.22 -3.77
N PRO A 22 -5.68 -2.01 -4.86
CA PRO A 22 -5.74 -1.47 -6.22
C PRO A 22 -7.01 -0.65 -6.45
N GLY A 23 -8.16 -1.13 -5.98
CA GLY A 23 -9.43 -0.39 -6.11
C GLY A 23 -9.46 0.92 -5.32
N LEU A 24 -8.78 1.01 -4.18
CA LEU A 24 -8.70 2.24 -3.38
C LEU A 24 -7.71 3.25 -3.97
N ILE A 25 -6.59 2.79 -4.52
CA ILE A 25 -5.61 3.64 -5.23
C ILE A 25 -6.19 4.14 -6.57
N GLU A 26 -7.15 3.42 -7.15
CA GLU A 26 -7.85 3.83 -8.37
C GLU A 26 -9.06 4.74 -8.11
N SER A 27 -9.40 5.02 -6.84
CA SER A 27 -10.51 5.91 -6.49
C SER A 27 -10.37 7.27 -7.19
N ASN A 28 -11.48 7.89 -7.59
CA ASN A 28 -11.50 9.26 -8.10
C ASN A 28 -11.23 10.30 -7.01
N ASP A 29 -11.44 9.94 -5.74
CA ASP A 29 -11.17 10.77 -4.58
C ASP A 29 -9.66 10.84 -4.29
N ALA A 30 -9.08 12.04 -4.32
CA ALA A 30 -7.66 12.25 -4.11
C ALA A 30 -7.20 11.95 -2.69
N ASP A 31 -8.01 12.30 -1.69
CA ASP A 31 -7.67 12.07 -0.29
C ASP A 31 -7.73 10.58 0.03
N LEU A 32 -8.71 9.87 -0.53
CA LEU A 32 -8.81 8.42 -0.38
C LEU A 32 -7.61 7.69 -1.02
N ARG A 33 -7.16 8.14 -2.19
CA ARG A 33 -5.95 7.58 -2.83
C ARG A 33 -4.70 7.82 -1.99
N ASN A 34 -4.54 9.02 -1.45
CA ASN A 34 -3.38 9.37 -0.61
C ASN A 34 -3.35 8.50 0.66
N GLN A 35 -4.49 8.41 1.36
CA GLN A 35 -4.63 7.57 2.55
C GLN A 35 -4.39 6.09 2.25
N ALA A 36 -4.86 5.59 1.09
CA ALA A 36 -4.59 4.23 0.65
C ALA A 36 -3.08 4.00 0.44
N GLY A 37 -2.39 4.94 -0.23
CA GLY A 37 -0.94 4.87 -0.43
C GLY A 37 -0.13 4.86 0.86
N GLU A 38 -0.45 5.76 1.80
CA GLU A 38 0.18 5.81 3.13
C GLU A 38 -0.07 4.53 3.93
N THR A 39 -1.31 4.04 3.92
CA THR A 39 -1.68 2.79 4.60
C THR A 39 -0.87 1.62 4.05
N ILE A 40 -0.73 1.51 2.72
CA ILE A 40 0.06 0.46 2.09
C ILE A 40 1.52 0.53 2.55
N ALA A 41 2.12 1.73 2.56
CA ALA A 41 3.51 1.90 3.00
C ALA A 41 3.72 1.41 4.44
N VAL A 42 2.84 1.81 5.36
CA VAL A 42 2.89 1.39 6.77
C VAL A 42 2.75 -0.14 6.90
N LEU A 43 1.89 -0.76 6.09
CA LEU A 43 1.72 -2.22 6.14
C LEU A 43 2.95 -2.98 5.66
N TYR A 44 3.64 -2.49 4.63
CA TYR A 44 4.91 -3.07 4.18
C TYR A 44 6.03 -2.88 5.22
N GLU A 45 6.05 -1.74 5.90
CA GLU A 45 7.00 -1.47 6.99
C GLU A 45 6.79 -2.41 8.18
N ILE A 46 5.56 -2.51 8.68
CA ILE A 46 5.19 -3.44 9.77
C ILE A 46 5.50 -4.89 9.37
N ALA A 47 5.22 -5.26 8.12
CA ALA A 47 5.52 -6.60 7.63
C ALA A 47 7.03 -6.90 7.63
N ARG A 48 7.88 -5.93 7.25
CA ARG A 48 9.34 -6.05 7.32
C ARG A 48 9.85 -6.13 8.76
N GLU A 49 9.26 -5.40 9.70
CA GLU A 49 9.61 -5.50 11.12
C GLU A 49 9.28 -6.87 11.72
N ILE A 50 8.18 -7.48 11.28
CA ILE A 50 7.77 -8.81 11.74
C ILE A 50 8.59 -9.92 11.07
N ASN A 51 8.89 -9.77 9.78
CA ASN A 51 9.67 -10.72 9.00
C ASN A 51 10.65 -9.97 8.10
N SER A 52 11.93 -9.99 8.45
CA SER A 52 12.99 -9.29 7.69
C SER A 52 13.23 -9.85 6.28
N ILE A 53 12.71 -11.05 5.97
CA ILE A 53 12.78 -11.68 4.64
C ILE A 53 11.49 -11.38 3.84
N PHE A 54 10.67 -10.44 4.33
CA PHE A 54 9.43 -10.08 3.66
C PHE A 54 9.71 -9.53 2.26
N ALA A 55 8.97 -10.06 1.28
CA ALA A 55 9.13 -9.72 -0.13
C ALA A 55 8.77 -8.24 -0.36
N ASP A 56 9.51 -7.63 -1.28
CA ASP A 56 9.21 -6.27 -1.72
C ASP A 56 7.82 -6.19 -2.38
N PRO A 57 7.19 -5.00 -2.37
CA PRO A 57 5.96 -4.78 -3.11
C PRO A 57 6.11 -5.20 -4.57
N PRO A 58 5.07 -5.77 -5.20
CA PRO A 58 5.13 -6.10 -6.61
C PRO A 58 5.33 -4.81 -7.44
N GLU A 59 6.14 -4.90 -8.50
CA GLU A 59 6.46 -3.78 -9.38
C GLU A 59 5.19 -3.07 -9.91
N SER A 60 4.13 -3.82 -10.21
CA SER A 60 2.85 -3.27 -10.67
C SER A 60 2.20 -2.30 -9.67
N LEU A 61 2.35 -2.56 -8.36
CA LEU A 61 1.86 -1.67 -7.30
C LEU A 61 2.72 -0.41 -7.25
N LEU A 62 4.04 -0.53 -7.36
CA LEU A 62 4.97 0.60 -7.39
C LEU A 62 4.70 1.51 -8.59
N MET A 63 4.51 0.94 -9.78
CA MET A 63 4.15 1.69 -10.99
C MET A 63 2.81 2.42 -10.85
N THR A 64 1.84 1.79 -10.18
CA THR A 64 0.53 2.40 -9.93
C THR A 64 0.66 3.60 -8.99
N LEU A 65 1.40 3.43 -7.89
CA LEU A 65 1.66 4.50 -6.92
C LEU A 65 2.42 5.67 -7.57
N ASP A 66 3.47 5.40 -8.35
CA ASP A 66 4.24 6.42 -9.05
C ASP A 66 3.41 7.19 -10.07
N LYS A 67 2.61 6.48 -10.88
CA LYS A 67 1.68 7.12 -11.82
C LYS A 67 0.71 8.06 -11.11
N LYS A 68 0.13 7.64 -9.98
CA LYS A 68 -0.85 8.45 -9.23
C LYS A 68 -0.21 9.64 -8.52
N ALA A 69 1.02 9.49 -8.00
CA ALA A 69 1.78 10.60 -7.46
C ALA A 69 2.01 11.69 -8.52
N ASN A 70 2.40 11.30 -9.74
CA ASN A 70 2.68 12.21 -10.84
C ASN A 70 1.40 12.79 -11.52
N GLU A 71 0.28 12.07 -11.52
CA GLU A 71 -1.02 12.58 -12.01
C GLU A 71 -1.54 13.75 -11.15
N SER A 72 -1.31 13.69 -9.83
CA SER A 72 -1.70 14.77 -8.90
C SER A 72 -0.99 16.11 -9.19
N VAL A 73 0.22 16.07 -9.76
CA VAL A 73 1.05 17.25 -10.06
C VAL A 73 0.51 18.02 -11.27
N LYS A 74 -0.03 17.33 -12.29
CA LYS A 74 -0.57 17.98 -13.50
C LYS A 74 -1.83 18.81 -13.25
N TYR A 75 -2.58 18.52 -12.19
CA TYR A 75 -3.78 19.31 -11.82
C TYR A 75 -3.48 20.43 -10.81
N LYS A 76 -2.41 20.33 -10.01
CA LYS A 76 -2.01 21.38 -9.04
C LYS A 76 -1.46 22.65 -9.71
N GLY A 77 -1.02 22.59 -10.96
CA GLY A 77 -0.52 23.76 -11.72
C GLY A 77 -1.58 24.68 -12.33
N LYS A 78 -2.88 24.45 -12.07
CA LYS A 78 -4.00 25.27 -12.59
C LYS A 78 -4.79 25.98 -11.49
N LYS A 79 -4.12 26.44 -10.44
CA LYS A 79 -4.72 27.38 -9.48
C LYS A 79 -4.03 28.73 -9.56
#